data_AF-A0A353DSD9-F1
#
_entry.id   AF-A0A353DSD9-F1
#
_cell.length_a   1.000
_cell.length_b   1.000
_cell.length_c   1.000
_cell.angle_alpha   90.00
_cell.angle_beta   90.00
_cell.angle_gamma   90.00
#
_symmetry.space_group_name_H-M   'P 1'
#
loop_
_entity.id
_entity.type
_entity.pdbx_description
1 polymer ?
#
loop_
_entity_poly.entity_id
_entity_poly.type
_entity_poly.pdbx_seq_one_letter_code
_entity_poly.pdbx_strand_id
1 'polypeptide(L)' 'SNIGAATPVGASGEDLGETMESKASQDAAALLRSIAKERGRDSEALESTIFRSASFTSE' A
#
# COMPACT_ATOMS: atom_id res chain seq x y z
N SER A 1 -5.47 -14.11 -11.08
CA SER A 1 -4.27 -13.46 -10.52
C SER A 1 -4.70 -12.50 -9.42
N ASN A 2 -3.83 -12.09 -8.49
CA ASN A 2 -4.15 -11.12 -7.44
C ASN A 2 -3.18 -9.92 -7.46
N ILE A 3 -3.62 -8.80 -6.88
CA ILE A 3 -2.83 -7.58 -6.71
C ILE A 3 -3.24 -6.86 -5.41
N GLY A 4 -2.27 -6.30 -4.69
CA GLY A 4 -2.50 -5.57 -3.43
C GLY A 4 -1.64 -6.10 -2.31
N ALA A 5 -2.18 -6.13 -1.08
CA ALA A 5 -1.49 -6.55 0.14
C ALA A 5 -0.11 -5.88 0.32
N ALA A 6 -0.08 -4.56 0.13
CA ALA A 6 1.13 -3.76 0.03
C ALA A 6 1.54 -3.09 1.37
N THR A 7 1.04 -3.60 2.49
CA THR A 7 1.41 -3.12 3.83
C THR A 7 2.91 -3.35 4.05
N PRO A 8 3.70 -2.30 4.36
CA PRO A 8 5.14 -2.44 4.57
C PRO A 8 5.46 -3.34 5.77
N VAL A 9 6.46 -4.20 5.62
CA VAL A 9 6.98 -5.09 6.67
C VAL A 9 8.50 -4.96 6.76
N GLY A 10 9.07 -5.45 7.84
CA GLY A 10 10.51 -5.59 8.02
C GLY A 10 11.13 -6.57 7.02
N ALA A 11 12.46 -6.58 6.95
CA ALA A 11 13.19 -7.35 5.94
C ALA A 11 12.99 -8.87 6.06
N SER A 12 12.61 -9.37 7.24
CA SER A 12 12.28 -10.79 7.47
C SER A 12 10.78 -11.05 7.47
N GLY A 13 9.96 -10.05 7.12
CA GLY A 13 8.49 -10.12 7.10
C GLY A 13 7.83 -9.82 8.44
N GLU A 14 8.58 -9.38 9.44
CA GLU A 14 8.08 -8.95 10.74
C GLU A 14 7.35 -7.60 10.67
N ASP A 15 6.46 -7.35 11.64
CA ASP A 15 5.83 -6.03 11.78
C ASP A 15 6.87 -4.94 12.08
N LEU A 16 6.65 -3.76 11.53
CA LEU A 16 7.44 -2.58 11.85
C LEU A 16 6.99 -2.00 13.20
N GLY A 17 7.91 -1.37 13.94
CA GLY A 17 7.51 -0.58 15.11
C GLY A 17 6.69 0.66 14.70
N GLU A 18 5.76 1.10 15.55
CA GLU A 18 4.73 2.13 15.25
C GLU A 18 5.26 3.36 14.48
N THR A 19 6.38 3.94 14.90
CA THR A 19 6.94 5.13 14.23
C THR A 19 7.41 4.83 12.80
N MET A 20 8.04 3.66 12.61
CA MET A 20 8.53 3.24 11.29
C MET A 20 7.37 2.81 10.40
N GLU A 21 6.40 2.08 10.95
CA GLU A 21 5.17 1.70 10.25
C GLU A 21 4.43 2.92 9.72
N SER A 22 4.21 3.92 10.57
CA SER A 22 3.53 5.17 10.19
C SER A 22 4.28 5.89 9.05
N LYS A 23 5.60 6.04 9.17
CA LYS A 23 6.42 6.69 8.13
C LYS A 23 6.43 5.93 6.81
N ALA A 24 6.66 4.62 6.86
CA ALA A 24 6.76 3.77 5.68
C ALA A 24 5.41 3.70 4.94
N SER A 25 4.31 3.52 5.67
CA SER A 25 2.97 3.47 5.10
C SER A 25 2.57 4.80 4.47
N GLN A 26 2.87 5.94 5.11
CA GLN A 26 2.57 7.26 4.55
C GLN A 26 3.39 7.58 3.30
N ASP A 27 4.69 7.23 3.30
CA ASP A 27 5.56 7.40 2.12
C ASP A 27 5.09 6.54 0.94
N ALA A 28 4.84 5.25 1.18
CA ALA A 28 4.31 4.33 0.18
C ALA A 28 2.96 4.81 -0.36
N ALA A 29 2.06 5.29 0.51
CA ALA A 29 0.77 5.82 0.10
C ALA A 29 0.90 7.09 -0.74
N ALA A 30 1.82 8.00 -0.40
CA ALA A 30 2.07 9.22 -1.17
C ALA A 30 2.58 8.89 -2.59
N LEU A 31 3.54 7.98 -2.70
CA LEU A 31 4.05 7.50 -3.98
C LEU A 31 2.95 6.83 -4.81
N LEU A 32 2.18 5.94 -4.19
CA LEU A 32 1.11 5.21 -4.85
C LEU A 32 0.00 6.15 -5.34
N ARG A 33 -0.39 7.17 -4.57
CA ARG A 33 -1.34 8.21 -5.01
C ARG A 33 -0.83 8.97 -6.24
N SER A 34 0.46 9.29 -6.27
CA SER A 34 1.08 9.96 -7.42
C SER A 34 0.95 9.10 -8.69
N ILE A 35 1.34 7.82 -8.61
CA ILE A 35 1.24 6.85 -9.71
C ILE A 35 -0.22 6.61 -10.13
N ALA A 36 -1.13 6.49 -9.16
CA ALA A 36 -2.56 6.30 -9.43
C ALA A 36 -3.14 7.47 -10.21
N LYS A 37 -2.81 8.71 -9.81
CA LYS A 37 -3.24 9.93 -10.51
C LYS A 37 -2.67 10.00 -11.91
N GLU A 38 -1.38 9.71 -12.10
CA GLU A 38 -0.74 9.69 -13.42
C GLU A 38 -1.39 8.67 -14.35
N ARG A 39 -1.84 7.53 -13.81
CA ARG A 39 -2.47 6.44 -14.56
C ARG A 39 -4.00 6.51 -14.64
N GLY A 40 -4.63 7.54 -14.08
CA GLY A 40 -6.09 7.67 -14.04
C GLY A 40 -6.80 6.53 -13.31
N ARG A 41 -6.20 6.00 -12.22
CA ARG A 41 -6.76 4.92 -11.40
C ARG A 41 -7.31 5.45 -10.08
N ASP A 42 -8.23 4.70 -9.48
CA ASP A 42 -8.79 4.98 -8.15
C ASP A 42 -7.68 4.95 -7.08
N SER A 43 -7.32 6.12 -6.58
CA SER A 43 -6.28 6.27 -5.57
C SER A 43 -6.70 5.74 -4.20
N GLU A 44 -7.99 5.82 -3.85
CA GLU A 44 -8.48 5.39 -2.54
C GLU A 44 -8.49 3.85 -2.46
N ALA A 45 -8.99 3.20 -3.51
CA ALA A 45 -8.94 1.75 -3.61
C ALA A 45 -7.50 1.22 -3.56
N LEU A 46 -6.56 1.87 -4.26
CA LEU A 46 -5.17 1.46 -4.23
C LEU A 46 -4.48 1.77 -2.89
N GLU A 47 -4.80 2.88 -2.23
CA GLU A 47 -4.25 3.23 -0.91
C GLU A 47 -4.73 2.26 0.18
N SER A 48 -5.93 1.68 0.03
CA SER A 48 -6.42 0.63 0.93
C SER A 48 -5.54 -0.64 0.91
N THR A 49 -4.77 -0.87 -0.16
CA THR A 49 -3.83 -2.00 -0.22
C THR A 49 -2.67 -1.85 0.76
N ILE A 50 -2.36 -0.62 1.19
CA ILE A 50 -1.29 -0.29 2.14
C ILE A 50 -1.83 -0.26 3.58
N PHE A 51 -2.94 0.45 3.82
CA PHE A 51 -3.43 0.65 5.19
C PHE A 51 -4.36 -0.45 5.70
N ARG A 52 -4.91 -1.27 4.80
CA ARG A 52 -5.87 -2.33 5.13
C ARG A 52 -5.47 -3.68 4.57
N SER A 53 -4.26 -3.79 4.01
CA SER A 53 -3.77 -4.99 3.33
C SER A 53 -4.75 -5.50 2.26
N ALA A 54 -5.55 -4.62 1.65
CA ALA A 54 -6.56 -5.02 0.68
C ALA A 54 -5.90 -5.71 -0.52
N SER A 55 -6.51 -6.80 -1.00
CA SER A 55 -6.07 -7.55 -2.16
C SER A 55 -7.26 -7.78 -3.10
N PHE A 56 -7.03 -7.56 -4.39
CA PHE A 56 -8.06 -7.64 -5.43
C PHE A 56 -7.79 -8.80 -6.37
N THR A 57 -8.86 -9.45 -6.83
CA THR A 57 -8.84 -10.45 -7.90
C THR A 57 -8.97 -9.79 -9.26
N SER A 58 -8.63 -10.54 -10.31
CA SER A 58 -8.84 -10.10 -11.70
C SER A 58 -10.25 -10.37 -12.23
N GLU A 59 -11.04 -11.13 -11.47
CA GLU A 59 -12.49 -11.33 -11.67
C GLU A 59 -13.29 -10.39 -10.77
#